data_AF-A0A8J2PFE7-F1
#
_entry.id   AF-A0A8J2PFE7-F1
#
_cell.length_a   1.000
_cell.length_b   1.000
_cell.length_c   1.000
_cell.angle_alpha   90.00
_cell.angle_beta   90.00
_cell.angle_gamma   90.00
#
_symmetry.space_group_name_H-M   'P 1'
#
loop_
_entity.id
_entity.type
_entity.pdbx_description
1 polymer ?
#
loop_
_entity_poly.entity_id
_entity_poly.type
_entity_poly.pdbx_seq_one_letter_code
_entity_poly.pdbx_strand_id
1 'polypeptide(L)'
;HFHSFADSKIHGKPYHSSSFAESKALKLISEQGAEFVEFNKRQIAKVFPAGSRTTSSNFNPLPYWTAGCQLVTLNYQTEDMPNFYNWVLFSENGHCGYVLKPEILRNPSTTFNPNAAINKNEGIYLTLRVISGQHLPKAPGKSEVVDPYVEIKVNGLIQDKAKHRTDVVRNNGFNPVWDEKFHFRVRCPDLAMLLFRVYDYSQTGTDAQLAHFGLPISAITTGYRHVHLVTLRGAPLAPASLFVHLTVSKSDPIK
;
A
#
# COMPACT_ATOMS: atom_id res chain seq x y z
N HIS A 1 17.61 -20.47 -16.51
CA HIS A 1 17.22 -20.21 -15.11
C HIS A 1 18.01 -19.02 -14.58
N PHE A 2 17.59 -18.36 -13.51
CA PHE A 2 18.39 -17.27 -12.91
C PHE A 2 19.64 -17.80 -12.23
N HIS A 3 20.83 -17.38 -12.69
CA HIS A 3 22.12 -17.70 -12.07
C HIS A 3 22.59 -16.59 -11.15
N SER A 4 22.77 -15.38 -11.67
CA SER A 4 23.10 -14.17 -10.90
C SER A 4 22.70 -12.90 -11.66
N PHE A 5 22.68 -11.75 -10.98
CA PHE A 5 22.45 -10.47 -11.66
C PHE A 5 23.58 -10.11 -12.62
N ALA A 6 24.84 -10.46 -12.29
CA ALA A 6 25.99 -10.25 -13.17
C ALA A 6 25.90 -11.06 -14.45
N ASP A 7 25.57 -12.36 -14.35
CA ASP A 7 25.34 -13.25 -15.49
C ASP A 7 24.20 -12.71 -16.37
N SER A 8 23.07 -12.34 -15.74
CA SER A 8 21.93 -11.75 -16.44
C SER A 8 22.23 -10.38 -17.06
N LYS A 9 23.24 -9.67 -16.59
CA LYS A 9 23.68 -8.40 -17.20
C LYS A 9 24.31 -8.62 -18.56
N ILE A 10 25.11 -9.68 -18.69
CA ILE A 10 25.89 -10.00 -19.89
C ILE A 10 25.04 -10.82 -20.88
N HIS A 11 24.33 -11.83 -20.38
CA HIS A 11 23.67 -12.84 -21.21
C HIS A 11 22.14 -12.69 -21.27
N GLY A 12 21.55 -11.90 -20.37
CA GLY A 12 20.10 -11.68 -20.30
C GLY A 12 19.55 -11.01 -21.56
N LYS A 13 18.37 -11.47 -22.00
CA LYS A 13 17.63 -10.92 -23.15
C LYS A 13 16.24 -10.45 -22.68
N PRO A 14 15.62 -9.45 -23.32
CA PRO A 14 14.32 -8.92 -22.89
C PRO A 14 13.19 -9.96 -22.85
N TYR A 15 13.26 -10.98 -23.70
CA TYR A 15 12.31 -12.10 -23.76
C TYR A 15 12.64 -13.24 -22.77
N HIS A 16 13.73 -13.16 -22.01
CA HIS A 16 14.01 -14.08 -20.92
C HIS A 16 13.34 -13.61 -19.64
N SER A 17 12.50 -14.47 -19.05
CA SER A 17 11.90 -14.25 -17.73
C SER A 17 12.54 -15.14 -16.67
N SER A 18 12.60 -14.66 -15.43
CA SER A 18 13.03 -15.45 -14.27
C SER A 18 11.95 -15.54 -13.20
N SER A 19 11.78 -16.72 -12.62
CA SER A 19 10.82 -16.99 -11.53
C SER A 19 11.55 -17.18 -10.21
N PHE A 20 11.02 -16.58 -9.15
CA PHE A 20 11.60 -16.58 -7.81
C PHE A 20 10.53 -16.94 -6.78
N ALA A 21 10.84 -17.90 -5.90
CA ALA A 21 10.05 -18.08 -4.69
C ALA A 21 10.16 -16.82 -3.81
N GLU A 22 9.10 -16.48 -3.09
CA GLU A 22 9.02 -15.26 -2.26
C GLU A 22 10.24 -15.06 -1.35
N SER A 23 10.76 -16.14 -0.75
CA SER A 23 11.88 -16.10 0.20
C SER A 23 13.20 -15.82 -0.51
N LYS A 24 13.43 -16.43 -1.67
CA LYS A 24 14.60 -16.18 -2.51
C LYS A 24 14.59 -14.75 -3.04
N ALA A 25 13.44 -14.28 -3.54
CA ALA A 25 13.31 -12.91 -4.02
C ALA A 25 13.51 -11.90 -2.88
N LEU A 26 12.95 -12.13 -1.70
CA LEU A 26 13.13 -11.23 -0.56
C LEU A 26 14.59 -11.14 -0.11
N LYS A 27 15.30 -12.28 -0.09
CA LYS A 27 16.75 -12.33 0.19
C LYS A 27 17.56 -11.53 -0.86
N LEU A 28 17.26 -11.69 -2.14
CA LEU A 28 17.90 -10.91 -3.21
C LEU A 28 17.61 -9.42 -3.06
N ILE A 29 16.38 -9.04 -2.68
CA ILE A 29 16.03 -7.65 -2.41
C ILE A 29 16.86 -7.11 -1.25
N SER A 30 17.00 -7.85 -0.14
CA SER A 30 17.76 -7.37 1.02
C SER A 30 19.26 -7.24 0.76
N GLU A 31 19.84 -8.19 0.02
CA GLU A 31 21.30 -8.26 -0.20
C GLU A 31 21.77 -7.48 -1.43
N GLN A 32 20.96 -7.44 -2.48
CA GLN A 32 21.32 -6.98 -3.84
C GLN A 32 20.15 -6.18 -4.47
N GLY A 33 19.52 -5.30 -3.68
CA GLY A 33 18.31 -4.58 -4.07
C GLY A 33 18.49 -3.69 -5.30
N ALA A 34 19.63 -3.01 -5.42
CA ALA A 34 19.93 -2.15 -6.57
C ALA A 34 20.07 -2.96 -7.86
N GLU A 35 20.78 -4.08 -7.79
CA GLU A 35 21.00 -5.01 -8.90
C GLU A 35 19.68 -5.64 -9.35
N PHE A 36 18.78 -5.93 -8.42
CA PHE A 36 17.46 -6.45 -8.76
C PHE A 36 16.60 -5.38 -9.48
N VAL A 37 16.66 -4.12 -9.05
CA VAL A 37 16.02 -3.01 -9.77
C VAL A 37 16.56 -2.90 -11.20
N GLU A 38 17.88 -2.94 -11.38
CA GLU A 38 18.53 -2.91 -12.71
C GLU A 38 18.16 -4.12 -13.58
N PHE A 39 18.05 -5.30 -12.99
CA PHE A 39 17.52 -6.48 -13.68
C PHE A 39 16.09 -6.24 -14.18
N ASN A 40 15.21 -5.71 -13.31
CA ASN A 40 13.80 -5.47 -13.60
C ASN A 40 13.54 -4.29 -14.54
N LYS A 41 14.54 -3.47 -14.87
CA LYS A 41 14.46 -2.48 -15.96
C LYS A 41 14.52 -3.15 -17.34
N ARG A 42 15.14 -4.32 -17.45
CA ARG A 42 15.45 -4.98 -18.74
C ARG A 42 14.70 -6.29 -18.97
N GLN A 43 14.32 -6.98 -17.89
CA GLN A 43 13.71 -8.31 -17.93
C GLN A 43 12.53 -8.43 -16.96
N ILE A 44 11.70 -9.45 -17.15
CA ILE A 44 10.55 -9.73 -16.29
C ILE A 44 10.94 -10.68 -15.15
N ALA A 45 10.64 -10.26 -13.91
CA ALA A 45 10.67 -11.13 -12.74
C ALA A 45 9.25 -11.57 -12.36
N LYS A 46 9.08 -12.89 -12.18
CA LYS A 46 7.91 -13.50 -11.55
C LYS A 46 8.24 -13.90 -10.11
N VAL A 47 7.47 -13.41 -9.15
CA VAL A 47 7.57 -13.80 -7.74
C VAL A 47 6.32 -14.59 -7.37
N PHE A 48 6.48 -15.74 -6.73
CA PHE A 48 5.37 -16.61 -6.37
C PHE A 48 5.41 -17.08 -4.90
N PRO A 49 4.24 -17.41 -4.30
CA PRO A 49 4.17 -17.83 -2.91
C PRO A 49 4.98 -19.10 -2.66
N ALA A 50 5.57 -19.21 -1.47
CA ALA A 50 6.28 -20.44 -1.09
C ALA A 50 5.32 -21.65 -1.05
N GLY A 51 5.80 -22.83 -1.44
CA GLY A 51 4.99 -24.07 -1.39
C GLY A 51 4.53 -24.47 0.02
N SER A 52 5.16 -23.93 1.07
CA SER A 52 4.72 -24.10 2.47
C SER A 52 3.43 -23.36 2.81
N ARG A 53 2.95 -22.44 1.95
CA ARG A 53 1.67 -21.72 2.13
C ARG A 53 0.48 -22.57 1.71
N THR A 54 0.34 -23.74 2.32
CA THR A 54 -0.70 -24.73 2.00
C THR A 54 -2.12 -24.21 2.24
N THR A 55 -2.27 -23.23 3.14
CA THR A 55 -3.55 -22.52 3.41
C THR A 55 -3.84 -21.39 2.42
N SER A 56 -3.05 -21.24 1.35
CA SER A 56 -3.17 -20.15 0.38
C SER A 56 -2.98 -18.73 0.94
N SER A 57 -2.37 -18.58 2.12
CA SER A 57 -2.00 -17.25 2.64
C SER A 57 -1.08 -16.51 1.66
N ASN A 58 -1.12 -15.17 1.65
CA ASN A 58 -0.24 -14.36 0.82
C ASN A 58 0.94 -13.75 1.59
N PHE A 59 2.01 -13.45 0.85
CA PHE A 59 3.10 -12.60 1.31
C PHE A 59 2.77 -11.13 1.03
N ASN A 60 3.48 -10.20 1.68
CA ASN A 60 3.32 -8.77 1.40
C ASN A 60 3.96 -8.42 0.04
N PRO A 61 3.22 -7.93 -0.97
CA PRO A 61 3.74 -7.67 -2.31
C PRO A 61 4.66 -6.44 -2.39
N LEU A 62 4.55 -5.50 -1.44
CA LEU A 62 5.22 -4.20 -1.52
C LEU A 62 6.75 -4.27 -1.71
N PRO A 63 7.53 -5.07 -0.97
CA PRO A 63 8.98 -5.15 -1.16
C PRO A 63 9.37 -5.52 -2.60
N TYR A 64 8.59 -6.39 -3.24
CA TYR A 64 8.84 -6.86 -4.60
C TYR A 64 8.54 -5.77 -5.63
N TRP A 65 7.43 -5.03 -5.47
CA TRP A 65 7.13 -3.88 -6.33
C TRP A 65 8.17 -2.76 -6.16
N THR A 66 8.66 -2.51 -4.94
CA THR A 66 9.73 -1.51 -4.71
C THR A 66 11.06 -1.91 -5.37
N ALA A 67 11.30 -3.21 -5.59
CA ALA A 67 12.43 -3.69 -6.36
C ALA A 67 12.15 -3.78 -7.88
N GLY A 68 10.95 -3.38 -8.32
CA GLY A 68 10.56 -3.36 -9.73
C GLY A 68 10.04 -4.68 -10.30
N CYS A 69 9.83 -5.71 -9.47
CA CYS A 69 9.24 -6.98 -9.91
C CYS A 69 7.82 -6.75 -10.43
N GLN A 70 7.53 -7.28 -11.62
CA GLN A 70 6.29 -6.99 -12.35
C GLN A 70 5.21 -8.04 -12.08
N LEU A 71 5.59 -9.33 -12.08
CA LEU A 71 4.64 -10.45 -11.91
C LEU A 71 4.70 -10.97 -10.48
N VAL A 72 4.13 -10.21 -9.54
CA VAL A 72 4.05 -10.59 -8.12
C VAL A 72 2.75 -11.35 -7.89
N THR A 73 2.80 -12.68 -7.97
CA THR A 73 1.59 -13.51 -7.97
C THR A 73 1.09 -13.76 -6.55
N LEU A 74 -0.20 -13.51 -6.35
CA LEU A 74 -0.92 -13.75 -5.10
C LEU A 74 -2.02 -14.80 -5.32
N ASN A 75 -2.43 -15.45 -4.24
CA ASN A 75 -3.61 -16.31 -4.16
C ASN A 75 -4.87 -15.44 -4.08
N TYR A 76 -5.49 -15.12 -5.23
CA TYR A 76 -6.63 -14.20 -5.32
C TYR A 76 -7.89 -14.68 -4.56
N GLN A 77 -8.01 -15.98 -4.30
CA GLN A 77 -9.11 -16.55 -3.52
C GLN A 77 -9.07 -16.16 -2.03
N THR A 78 -7.91 -15.73 -1.54
CA THR A 78 -7.70 -15.40 -0.13
C THR A 78 -8.10 -13.97 0.15
N GLU A 79 -9.02 -13.77 1.09
CA GLU A 79 -9.42 -12.43 1.52
C GLU A 79 -8.44 -11.89 2.56
N ASP A 80 -7.43 -11.13 2.11
CA ASP A 80 -6.36 -10.63 2.95
C ASP A 80 -5.83 -9.26 2.50
N MET A 81 -5.01 -8.64 3.37
CA MET A 81 -4.40 -7.35 3.10
C MET A 81 -3.47 -7.33 1.87
N PRO A 82 -2.64 -8.37 1.58
CA PRO A 82 -1.91 -8.47 0.32
C PRO A 82 -2.77 -8.31 -0.93
N ASN A 83 -3.90 -9.03 -1.02
CA ASN A 83 -4.82 -8.86 -2.15
C ASN A 83 -5.47 -7.48 -2.16
N PHE A 84 -5.75 -6.89 -0.99
CA PHE A 84 -6.22 -5.50 -0.95
C PHE A 84 -5.16 -4.51 -1.49
N TYR A 85 -3.87 -4.67 -1.16
CA TYR A 85 -2.81 -3.83 -1.74
C TYR A 85 -2.72 -4.01 -3.25
N ASN A 86 -2.91 -5.23 -3.74
CA ASN A 86 -2.98 -5.51 -5.16
C ASN A 86 -4.17 -4.80 -5.81
N TRP A 87 -5.36 -4.88 -5.22
CA TRP A 87 -6.54 -4.15 -5.68
C TRP A 87 -6.30 -2.63 -5.70
N VAL A 88 -5.64 -2.07 -4.67
CA VAL A 88 -5.31 -0.64 -4.60
C VAL A 88 -4.36 -0.23 -5.73
N LEU A 89 -3.23 -0.94 -5.91
CA LEU A 89 -2.27 -0.60 -6.96
C LEU A 89 -2.92 -0.70 -8.35
N PHE A 90 -3.62 -1.80 -8.63
CA PHE A 90 -4.26 -2.04 -9.92
C PHE A 90 -5.63 -1.36 -10.06
N SER A 91 -6.02 -0.48 -9.14
CA SER A 91 -7.11 0.48 -9.39
C SER A 91 -6.67 1.63 -10.29
N GLU A 92 -5.37 1.88 -10.37
CA GLU A 92 -4.80 2.81 -11.33
C GLU A 92 -5.01 2.33 -12.76
N ASN A 93 -4.88 3.28 -13.70
CA ASN A 93 -4.94 3.02 -15.13
C ASN A 93 -6.20 2.25 -15.55
N GLY A 94 -7.34 2.61 -14.94
CA GLY A 94 -8.66 2.08 -15.30
C GLY A 94 -8.84 0.59 -15.04
N HIS A 95 -8.18 0.02 -14.02
CA HIS A 95 -8.27 -1.39 -13.69
C HIS A 95 -7.83 -2.37 -14.79
N CYS A 96 -7.01 -1.94 -15.74
CA CYS A 96 -6.63 -2.80 -16.88
C CYS A 96 -5.62 -3.92 -16.54
N GLY A 97 -5.15 -3.99 -15.29
CA GLY A 97 -4.15 -4.97 -14.84
C GLY A 97 -2.69 -4.59 -15.15
N TYR A 98 -2.45 -3.41 -15.73
CA TYR A 98 -1.11 -2.90 -16.02
C TYR A 98 -0.96 -1.48 -15.47
N VAL A 99 0.03 -1.29 -14.59
CA VAL A 99 0.42 0.02 -14.05
C VAL A 99 1.86 0.30 -14.45
N LEU A 100 2.09 1.46 -15.07
CA LEU A 100 3.43 1.87 -15.45
C LEU A 100 4.27 2.12 -14.19
N LYS A 101 5.40 1.43 -14.07
CA LYS A 101 6.34 1.66 -12.95
C LYS A 101 6.78 3.13 -12.90
N PRO A 102 7.10 3.69 -11.72
CA PRO A 102 7.71 5.00 -11.61
C PRO A 102 9.01 5.13 -12.39
N GLU A 103 9.40 6.37 -12.70
CA GLU A 103 10.62 6.66 -13.46
C GLU A 103 11.88 6.08 -12.80
N ILE A 104 11.98 6.18 -11.47
CA ILE A 104 13.11 5.63 -10.70
C ILE A 104 13.33 4.13 -10.91
N LEU A 105 12.30 3.37 -11.31
CA LEU A 105 12.35 1.94 -11.61
C LEU A 105 12.41 1.60 -13.11
N ARG A 106 12.57 2.60 -13.97
CA ARG A 106 12.62 2.43 -15.44
C ARG A 106 13.78 3.15 -16.11
N ASN A 107 14.19 4.30 -15.60
CA ASN A 107 15.21 5.15 -16.22
C ASN A 107 16.61 4.49 -16.09
N PRO A 108 17.32 4.19 -17.19
CA PRO A 108 18.65 3.58 -17.14
C PRO A 108 19.72 4.47 -16.46
N SER A 109 19.48 5.78 -16.39
CA SER A 109 20.39 6.74 -15.77
C SER A 109 20.21 6.88 -14.25
N THR A 110 19.16 6.29 -13.66
CA THR A 110 18.94 6.33 -12.21
C THR A 110 19.56 5.12 -11.52
N THR A 111 20.23 5.32 -10.38
CA THR A 111 20.69 4.24 -9.50
C THR A 111 19.83 4.23 -8.25
N PHE A 112 18.75 3.46 -8.27
CA PHE A 112 17.84 3.32 -7.13
C PHE A 112 18.12 2.03 -6.35
N ASN A 113 18.17 2.13 -5.03
CA ASN A 113 18.26 0.98 -4.13
C ASN A 113 17.15 1.08 -3.07
N PRO A 114 16.21 0.13 -3.01
CA PRO A 114 15.11 0.17 -2.04
C PRO A 114 15.56 0.11 -0.58
N ASN A 115 16.80 -0.33 -0.30
CA ASN A 115 17.35 -0.41 1.05
C ASN A 115 18.30 0.75 1.40
N ALA A 116 18.67 1.59 0.44
CA ALA A 116 19.55 2.72 0.71
C ALA A 116 18.84 3.80 1.54
N ALA A 117 19.61 4.55 2.33
CA ALA A 117 19.09 5.75 2.97
C ALA A 117 18.64 6.73 1.89
N ILE A 118 17.37 7.15 1.92
CA ILE A 118 16.86 8.16 0.99
C ILE A 118 17.31 9.54 1.48
N ASN A 119 17.59 10.43 0.53
CA ASN A 119 17.91 11.82 0.82
C ASN A 119 16.83 12.44 1.72
N LYS A 120 17.23 12.97 2.87
CA LYS A 120 16.30 13.56 3.86
C LYS A 120 15.51 14.75 3.29
N ASN A 121 16.03 15.39 2.25
CA ASN A 121 15.45 16.57 1.62
C ASN A 121 14.46 16.22 0.49
N GLU A 122 14.34 14.95 0.09
CA GLU A 122 13.46 14.52 -1.01
C GLU A 122 12.10 14.00 -0.54
N GLY A 123 11.08 14.09 -1.38
CA GLY A 123 9.71 13.64 -1.09
C GLY A 123 8.76 14.75 -0.70
N ILE A 124 7.69 14.40 0.03
CA ILE A 124 6.62 15.32 0.43
C ILE A 124 6.29 15.23 1.92
N TYR A 125 5.53 16.22 2.38
CA TYR A 125 4.79 16.23 3.63
C TYR A 125 3.30 16.19 3.31
N LEU A 126 2.60 15.16 3.82
CA LEU A 126 1.17 15.00 3.68
C LEU A 126 0.51 15.36 5.02
N THR A 127 -0.38 16.35 5.02
CA THR A 127 -1.26 16.64 6.16
C THR A 127 -2.65 16.14 5.83
N LEU A 128 -3.17 15.27 6.69
CA LEU A 128 -4.49 14.68 6.57
C LEU A 128 -5.32 15.06 7.79
N ARG A 129 -6.48 15.69 7.56
CA ARG A 129 -7.51 15.86 8.57
C ARG A 129 -8.61 14.83 8.35
N VAL A 130 -8.83 13.93 9.29
CA VAL A 130 -9.98 13.03 9.30
C VAL A 130 -11.11 13.74 10.05
N ILE A 131 -12.10 14.24 9.30
CA ILE A 131 -13.13 15.11 9.86
C ILE A 131 -14.25 14.26 10.44
N SER A 132 -14.88 13.42 9.61
CA SER A 132 -16.06 12.65 10.01
C SER A 132 -16.26 11.40 9.16
N GLY A 133 -17.13 10.50 9.61
CA GLY A 133 -17.59 9.34 8.85
C GLY A 133 -19.06 9.48 8.50
N GLN A 134 -19.51 8.74 7.49
CA GLN A 134 -20.90 8.69 7.05
C GLN A 134 -21.29 7.23 6.82
N HIS A 135 -22.42 6.79 7.40
CA HIS A 135 -23.01 5.48 7.17
C HIS A 135 -22.03 4.30 7.28
N LEU A 136 -21.20 4.28 8.32
CA LEU A 136 -20.24 3.21 8.53
C LEU A 136 -20.96 1.87 8.75
N PRO A 137 -20.47 0.78 8.14
CA PRO A 137 -21.12 -0.51 8.24
C PRO A 137 -20.97 -1.09 9.65
N LYS A 138 -21.86 -2.02 10.00
CA LYS A 138 -21.72 -2.81 11.23
C LYS A 138 -20.95 -4.09 10.94
N ALA A 139 -20.27 -4.62 11.95
CA ALA A 139 -19.69 -5.96 11.86
C ALA A 139 -20.81 -7.01 11.67
N PRO A 140 -20.62 -8.04 10.83
CA PRO A 140 -21.61 -9.09 10.62
C PRO A 140 -22.04 -9.75 11.95
N GLY A 141 -23.35 -9.92 12.15
CA GLY A 141 -23.89 -10.59 13.34
C GLY A 141 -23.91 -9.76 14.63
N LYS A 142 -23.45 -8.49 14.60
CA LYS A 142 -23.58 -7.58 15.75
C LYS A 142 -24.81 -6.67 15.59
N SER A 143 -25.66 -6.62 16.62
CA SER A 143 -26.80 -5.70 16.72
C SER A 143 -26.39 -4.32 17.28
N GLU A 144 -25.29 -4.26 18.02
CA GLU A 144 -24.79 -3.06 18.70
C GLU A 144 -24.47 -1.93 17.72
N VAL A 145 -24.48 -0.70 18.25
CA VAL A 145 -24.01 0.47 17.50
C VAL A 145 -22.49 0.44 17.56
N VAL A 146 -21.84 0.68 16.41
CA VAL A 146 -20.37 0.63 16.34
C VAL A 146 -19.73 1.77 17.14
N ASP A 147 -18.53 1.48 17.64
CA ASP A 147 -17.63 2.43 18.29
C ASP A 147 -16.45 2.75 17.35
N PRO A 148 -16.63 3.59 16.32
CA PRO A 148 -15.66 3.65 15.24
C PRO A 148 -14.41 4.44 15.58
N TYR A 149 -13.28 3.97 15.04
CA TYR A 149 -12.07 4.77 14.82
C TYR A 149 -11.47 4.48 13.45
N VAL A 150 -10.62 5.38 12.97
CA VAL A 150 -9.95 5.27 11.68
C VAL A 150 -8.46 5.06 11.90
N GLU A 151 -7.92 3.95 11.41
CA GLU A 151 -6.48 3.76 11.21
C GLU A 151 -6.06 4.36 9.86
N ILE A 152 -5.02 5.18 9.87
CA ILE A 152 -4.39 5.73 8.68
C ILE A 152 -2.97 5.20 8.60
N LYS A 153 -2.64 4.61 7.45
CA LYS A 153 -1.33 4.01 7.23
C LYS A 153 -0.71 4.48 5.93
N VAL A 154 0.54 4.91 5.99
CA VAL A 154 1.39 5.03 4.82
C VAL A 154 2.26 3.79 4.73
N ASN A 155 2.18 3.10 3.61
CA ASN A 155 3.03 1.97 3.25
C ASN A 155 3.93 2.37 2.07
N GLY A 156 5.03 1.65 1.88
CA GLY A 156 5.97 1.89 0.79
C GLY A 156 7.34 1.36 1.20
N LEU A 157 8.39 2.14 0.95
CA LEU A 157 9.73 1.89 1.49
C LEU A 157 9.68 1.87 3.03
N ILE A 158 10.60 1.14 3.66
CA ILE A 158 10.65 0.98 5.13
C ILE A 158 10.66 2.36 5.83
N GLN A 159 11.35 3.32 5.23
CA GLN A 159 11.52 4.68 5.72
C GLN A 159 10.22 5.51 5.70
N ASP A 160 9.26 5.15 4.84
CA ASP A 160 7.99 5.87 4.67
C ASP A 160 6.84 5.26 5.47
N LYS A 161 7.09 4.10 6.10
CA LYS A 161 6.07 3.41 6.88
C LYS A 161 5.69 4.25 8.10
N ALA A 162 4.43 4.67 8.13
CA ALA A 162 3.84 5.40 9.24
C ALA A 162 2.43 4.91 9.49
N LYS A 163 2.01 4.91 10.76
CA LYS A 163 0.66 4.52 11.17
C LYS A 163 0.19 5.46 12.27
N HIS A 164 -1.01 6.00 12.08
CA HIS A 164 -1.74 6.77 13.07
C HIS A 164 -3.15 6.21 13.20
N ARG A 165 -3.86 6.61 14.24
CA ARG A 165 -5.29 6.37 14.38
C ARG A 165 -5.96 7.58 15.03
N THR A 166 -7.25 7.75 14.74
CA THR A 166 -8.11 8.65 15.49
C THR A 166 -8.46 8.06 16.86
N ASP A 167 -9.06 8.89 17.71
CA ASP A 167 -9.79 8.45 18.88
C ASP A 167 -11.05 7.66 18.49
N VAL A 168 -11.61 6.97 19.48
CA VAL A 168 -12.84 6.18 19.34
C VAL A 168 -14.03 7.09 19.59
N VAL A 169 -14.97 7.13 18.64
CA VAL A 169 -16.29 7.74 18.86
C VAL A 169 -17.23 6.64 19.36
N ARG A 170 -17.92 6.86 20.48
CA ARG A 170 -18.81 5.85 21.07
C ARG A 170 -20.20 5.88 20.46
N ASN A 171 -20.76 4.70 20.19
CA ASN A 171 -22.13 4.46 19.77
C ASN A 171 -22.57 5.34 18.60
N ASN A 172 -21.71 5.53 17.60
CA ASN A 172 -22.06 6.32 16.42
C ASN A 172 -21.38 5.85 15.15
N GLY A 173 -22.06 4.97 14.40
CA GLY A 173 -21.67 4.62 13.02
C GLY A 173 -22.31 5.49 11.94
N PHE A 174 -23.31 6.31 12.27
CA PHE A 174 -24.10 7.03 11.27
C PHE A 174 -23.37 8.29 10.78
N ASN A 175 -22.83 9.08 11.70
CA ASN A 175 -22.16 10.35 11.41
C ASN A 175 -21.09 10.73 12.46
N PRO A 176 -20.14 9.84 12.81
CA PRO A 176 -19.09 10.16 13.79
C PRO A 176 -18.23 11.34 13.32
N VAL A 177 -17.77 12.17 14.27
CA VAL A 177 -16.85 13.29 14.03
C VAL A 177 -15.62 13.09 14.90
N TRP A 178 -14.45 13.09 14.26
CA TRP A 178 -13.13 13.01 14.94
C TRP A 178 -12.42 14.34 14.91
N ASP A 179 -12.41 14.98 13.73
CA ASP A 179 -11.75 16.25 13.48
C ASP A 179 -10.25 16.31 13.78
N GLU A 180 -9.55 15.18 13.61
CA GLU A 180 -8.15 15.03 13.96
C GLU A 180 -7.21 15.23 12.77
N LYS A 181 -6.02 15.81 13.03
CA LYS A 181 -4.99 16.07 12.01
C LYS A 181 -3.76 15.19 12.22
N PHE A 182 -3.28 14.62 11.13
CA PHE A 182 -2.10 13.77 11.07
C PHE A 182 -1.12 14.31 10.03
N HIS A 183 0.17 14.18 10.33
CA HIS A 183 1.26 14.63 9.45
C HIS A 183 2.15 13.44 9.11
N PHE A 184 2.35 13.22 7.81
CA PHE A 184 3.16 12.13 7.30
C PHE A 184 4.33 12.68 6.49
N ARG A 185 5.53 12.18 6.78
CA ARG A 185 6.69 12.38 5.92
C ARG A 185 6.80 11.20 4.95
N VAL A 186 6.68 11.47 3.65
CA VAL A 186 6.79 10.45 2.60
C VAL A 186 7.98 10.79 1.70
N ARG A 187 9.08 10.06 1.83
CA ARG A 187 10.34 10.30 1.13
C ARG A 187 10.30 9.81 -0.32
N CYS A 188 9.62 8.71 -0.62
CA CYS A 188 9.44 8.19 -1.97
C CYS A 188 7.95 8.03 -2.32
N PRO A 189 7.25 9.14 -2.62
CA PRO A 189 5.81 9.14 -2.93
C PRO A 189 5.41 8.15 -4.02
N ASP A 190 6.25 8.02 -5.05
CA ASP A 190 6.03 7.15 -6.21
C ASP A 190 5.93 5.66 -5.87
N LEU A 191 6.45 5.24 -4.71
CA LEU A 191 6.43 3.85 -4.24
C LEU A 191 5.60 3.69 -2.95
N ALA A 192 4.84 4.72 -2.58
CA ALA A 192 4.08 4.75 -1.35
C ALA A 192 2.57 4.72 -1.61
N MET A 193 1.82 4.18 -0.65
CA MET A 193 0.37 4.11 -0.66
C MET A 193 -0.18 4.64 0.66
N LEU A 194 -1.27 5.39 0.59
CA LEU A 194 -2.07 5.78 1.74
C LEU A 194 -3.25 4.81 1.88
N LEU A 195 -3.51 4.37 3.11
CA LEU A 195 -4.57 3.43 3.45
C LEU A 195 -5.40 3.99 4.59
N PHE A 196 -6.71 3.83 4.47
CA PHE A 196 -7.69 4.09 5.52
C PHE A 196 -8.32 2.76 5.90
N ARG A 197 -8.48 2.52 7.20
CA ARG A 197 -9.21 1.37 7.72
C ARG A 197 -10.10 1.82 8.85
N VAL A 198 -11.38 1.50 8.75
CA VAL A 198 -12.36 1.80 9.79
C VAL A 198 -12.52 0.55 10.64
N TYR A 199 -12.44 0.73 11.95
CA TYR A 199 -12.59 -0.33 12.94
C TYR A 199 -13.77 -0.03 13.86
N ASP A 200 -14.41 -1.09 14.36
CA ASP A 200 -15.31 -1.08 15.50
C ASP A 200 -14.52 -1.49 16.75
N TYR A 201 -14.31 -0.56 17.67
CA TYR A 201 -13.56 -0.82 18.89
C TYR A 201 -14.31 -1.77 19.83
N SER A 202 -13.59 -2.73 20.43
CA SER A 202 -14.13 -3.62 21.45
C SER A 202 -13.39 -3.46 22.78
N GLN A 203 -14.13 -3.34 23.89
CA GLN A 203 -13.53 -3.28 25.22
C GLN A 203 -12.98 -4.64 25.68
N THR A 204 -13.63 -5.73 25.29
CA THR A 204 -13.40 -7.08 25.83
C THR A 204 -12.92 -8.09 24.79
N GLY A 205 -12.87 -7.69 23.51
CA GLY A 205 -12.48 -8.55 22.40
C GLY A 205 -11.53 -7.86 21.43
N THR A 206 -11.41 -8.41 20.23
CA THR A 206 -10.63 -7.77 19.16
C THR A 206 -11.48 -6.78 18.38
N ASP A 207 -10.90 -5.64 18.04
CA ASP A 207 -11.53 -4.65 17.18
C ASP A 207 -11.89 -5.27 15.82
N ALA A 208 -13.13 -5.07 15.39
CA ALA A 208 -13.61 -5.61 14.12
C ALA A 208 -13.29 -4.64 12.98
N GLN A 209 -12.70 -5.13 11.90
CA GLN A 209 -12.51 -4.33 10.68
C GLN A 209 -13.85 -4.16 9.98
N LEU A 210 -14.24 -2.91 9.77
CA LEU A 210 -15.51 -2.54 9.16
C LEU A 210 -15.35 -2.26 7.67
N ALA A 211 -14.32 -1.49 7.31
CA ALA A 211 -14.15 -1.00 5.96
C ALA A 211 -12.71 -0.57 5.66
N HIS A 212 -12.40 -0.46 4.38
CA HIS A 212 -11.07 -0.13 3.87
C HIS A 212 -11.18 0.94 2.78
N PHE A 213 -10.09 1.66 2.55
CA PHE A 213 -9.82 2.37 1.31
C PHE A 213 -8.30 2.49 1.15
N GLY A 214 -7.83 2.60 -0.07
CA GLY A 214 -6.42 2.82 -0.34
C GLY A 214 -6.19 3.45 -1.69
N LEU A 215 -5.08 4.18 -1.81
CA LEU A 215 -4.61 4.76 -3.06
C LEU A 215 -3.10 4.94 -3.03
N PRO A 216 -2.41 4.88 -4.18
CA PRO A 216 -1.04 5.37 -4.32
C PRO A 216 -0.95 6.85 -3.92
N ILE A 217 0.14 7.24 -3.27
CA ILE A 217 0.34 8.64 -2.83
C ILE A 217 0.36 9.59 -4.05
N SER A 218 0.91 9.15 -5.18
CA SER A 218 0.93 9.86 -6.46
C SER A 218 -0.47 10.20 -6.99
N ALA A 219 -1.50 9.44 -6.59
CA ALA A 219 -2.88 9.62 -7.03
C ALA A 219 -3.73 10.49 -6.09
N ILE A 220 -3.15 11.05 -5.03
CA ILE A 220 -3.88 11.90 -4.08
C ILE A 220 -4.37 13.19 -4.75
N THR A 221 -5.62 13.55 -4.49
CA THR A 221 -6.14 14.90 -4.74
C THR A 221 -6.28 15.67 -3.43
N THR A 222 -5.92 16.96 -3.43
CA THR A 222 -5.94 17.82 -2.24
C THR A 222 -7.29 18.51 -2.01
N GLY A 223 -7.44 19.13 -0.85
CA GLY A 223 -8.67 19.81 -0.41
C GLY A 223 -9.65 18.86 0.30
N TYR A 224 -10.91 19.27 0.36
CA TYR A 224 -11.99 18.48 0.94
C TYR A 224 -12.43 17.35 0.01
N ARG A 225 -12.47 16.12 0.52
CA ARG A 225 -12.79 14.91 -0.25
C ARG A 225 -13.61 13.93 0.58
N HIS A 226 -14.45 13.15 -0.11
CA HIS A 226 -14.97 11.91 0.45
C HIS A 226 -14.08 10.74 0.05
N VAL A 227 -13.73 9.92 1.02
CA VAL A 227 -13.09 8.62 0.85
C VAL A 227 -14.20 7.58 0.85
N HIS A 228 -14.53 7.04 -0.32
CA HIS A 228 -15.58 6.04 -0.47
C HIS A 228 -15.07 4.67 -0.03
N LEU A 229 -15.71 4.12 0.99
CA LEU A 229 -15.25 2.91 1.66
C LEU A 229 -15.62 1.66 0.88
N VAL A 230 -14.75 0.66 0.98
CA VAL A 230 -14.88 -0.65 0.32
C VAL A 230 -14.64 -1.79 1.30
N THR A 231 -15.11 -2.99 0.94
CA THR A 231 -14.74 -4.23 1.63
C THR A 231 -13.27 -4.56 1.40
N LEU A 232 -12.75 -5.59 2.09
CA LEU A 232 -11.37 -6.05 1.86
C LEU A 232 -11.15 -6.61 0.45
N ARG A 233 -12.22 -6.99 -0.27
CA ARG A 233 -12.19 -7.38 -1.69
C ARG A 233 -12.36 -6.21 -2.67
N GLY A 234 -12.49 -4.98 -2.17
CA GLY A 234 -12.71 -3.80 -3.01
C GLY A 234 -14.16 -3.60 -3.46
N ALA A 235 -15.13 -4.34 -2.89
CA ALA A 235 -16.53 -4.12 -3.20
C ALA A 235 -17.03 -2.81 -2.54
N PRO A 236 -17.76 -1.94 -3.26
CA PRO A 236 -18.27 -0.68 -2.69
C PRO A 236 -19.19 -0.91 -1.48
N LEU A 237 -19.00 -0.11 -0.42
CA LEU A 237 -19.87 -0.09 0.77
C LEU A 237 -20.83 1.11 0.76
N ALA A 238 -21.24 1.58 -0.42
CA ALA A 238 -22.07 2.78 -0.55
C ALA A 238 -23.33 2.71 0.36
N PRO A 239 -23.68 3.79 1.08
CA PRO A 239 -23.10 5.14 1.01
C PRO A 239 -21.92 5.40 1.98
N ALA A 240 -21.29 4.36 2.55
CA ALA A 240 -20.24 4.50 3.55
C ALA A 240 -19.04 5.33 3.04
N SER A 241 -18.68 6.37 3.77
CA SER A 241 -17.51 7.20 3.44
C SER A 241 -16.89 7.90 4.65
N LEU A 242 -15.67 8.42 4.47
CA LEU A 242 -15.04 9.37 5.38
C LEU A 242 -14.94 10.73 4.69
N PHE A 243 -15.23 11.80 5.41
CA PHE A 243 -14.97 13.16 4.97
C PHE A 243 -13.61 13.61 5.50
N VAL A 244 -12.72 14.01 4.59
CA VAL A 244 -11.33 14.35 4.91
C VAL A 244 -10.90 15.63 4.24
N HIS A 245 -9.84 16.25 4.76
CA HIS A 245 -9.11 17.32 4.09
C HIS A 245 -7.63 16.95 3.95
N LEU A 246 -7.09 17.05 2.74
CA LEU A 246 -5.73 16.65 2.41
C LEU A 246 -4.92 17.85 1.89
N THR A 247 -3.71 18.05 2.38
CA THR A 247 -2.73 18.97 1.80
C THR A 247 -1.38 18.32 1.62
N VAL A 248 -0.71 18.66 0.52
CA VAL A 248 0.64 18.17 0.19
C VAL A 248 1.57 19.37 0.10
N SER A 249 2.71 19.29 0.78
CA SER A 249 3.76 20.32 0.77
C SER A 249 5.14 19.71 0.48
N LYS A 250 6.04 20.50 -0.09
CA LYS A 250 7.47 20.18 -0.22
C LYS A 250 8.27 20.59 1.02
N SER A 251 7.76 21.52 1.83
CA SER A 251 8.34 21.96 3.10
C SER A 251 7.61 21.35 4.29
N ASP A 252 8.33 21.20 5.39
CA ASP A 252 7.76 20.74 6.66
C ASP A 252 6.73 21.75 7.17
N PRO A 253 5.45 21.37 7.36
CA PRO A 253 4.42 22.30 7.81
C PRO A 253 4.46 22.57 9.32
N ILE A 254 5.28 21.83 10.09
CA ILE A 254 5.39 21.95 11.55
C ILE A 254 6.60 22.82 11.97
N LYS A 255 7.49 23.16 11.03
CA LYS A 255 8.58 24.11 11.24
C LYS A 255 8.15 25.52 10.87
#